data_AF-A0A011N2Z7-F1
#
_entry.id   AF-A0A011N2Z7-F1
#
_cell.length_a   1.000
_cell.length_b   1.000
_cell.length_c   1.000
_cell.angle_alpha   90.00
_cell.angle_beta   90.00
_cell.angle_gamma   90.00
#
_symmetry.space_group_name_H-M   'P 1'
#
loop_
_entity.id
_entity.type
_entity.pdbx_description
1 polymer ?
#
loop_
_entity_poly.entity_id
_entity_poly.type
_entity_poly.pdbx_seq_one_letter_code
_entity_poly.pdbx_strand_id
1 'polypeptide(L)'
;MTNGRSHSSGHRPPERGFQQGSREAQPAQPAGPTIEVADIRFGAGLTETIFADIAQNKARVVAEAGDRNNTNRSTQLRKFYDELVMWHEKVNVVSSAGMCQQEARQTRYQDVAPYIKMMIAKVAYARGRKHVDDCFEKLFTHVVRQIGDPLTLRHAKLFMEAFMGFYKAEEKGKEN
;
A
#
# COMPACT_ATOMS: atom_id res chain seq x y z
N MET A 1 -14.97 -66.15 -52.25
CA MET A 1 -15.65 -65.62 -51.05
C MET A 1 -14.83 -64.46 -50.51
N THR A 2 -15.53 -63.46 -49.97
CA THR A 2 -15.26 -62.01 -50.06
C THR A 2 -14.13 -61.49 -49.17
N ASN A 3 -13.25 -60.63 -49.72
CA ASN A 3 -12.25 -59.89 -48.95
C ASN A 3 -12.51 -58.37 -48.98
N GLY A 4 -12.24 -57.74 -47.84
CA GLY A 4 -12.78 -56.49 -47.33
C GLY A 4 -12.62 -55.25 -48.20
N ARG A 5 -13.71 -54.48 -48.27
CA ARG A 5 -13.83 -53.15 -48.85
C ARG A 5 -13.60 -52.12 -47.75
N SER A 6 -12.39 -51.54 -47.68
CA SER A 6 -12.07 -50.43 -46.78
C SER A 6 -12.45 -49.11 -47.43
N HIS A 7 -13.57 -48.50 -47.02
CA HIS A 7 -13.96 -47.14 -47.40
C HIS A 7 -13.27 -46.12 -46.48
N SER A 8 -12.43 -45.26 -47.06
CA SER A 8 -11.91 -44.05 -46.43
C SER A 8 -12.99 -42.97 -46.39
N SER A 9 -13.55 -42.69 -45.22
CA SER A 9 -14.42 -41.53 -44.98
C SER A 9 -13.60 -40.40 -44.35
N GLY A 10 -13.25 -39.41 -45.15
CA GLY A 10 -12.72 -38.13 -44.66
C GLY A 10 -13.81 -37.36 -43.93
N HIS A 11 -13.72 -37.27 -42.60
CA HIS A 11 -14.56 -36.42 -41.77
C HIS A 11 -13.85 -35.07 -41.55
N ARG A 12 -14.36 -34.02 -42.19
CA ARG A 12 -13.98 -32.63 -41.94
C ARG A 12 -14.77 -32.14 -40.72
N PRO A 13 -14.14 -31.61 -39.66
CA PRO A 13 -14.88 -31.04 -38.53
C PRO A 13 -15.56 -29.72 -38.94
N PRO A 14 -16.72 -29.39 -38.35
CA PRO A 14 -17.42 -28.14 -38.65
C PRO A 14 -16.66 -26.94 -38.06
N GLU A 15 -16.58 -25.86 -38.82
CA GLU A 15 -16.01 -24.59 -38.40
C GLU A 15 -16.75 -24.05 -37.19
N ARG A 16 -16.02 -23.92 -36.07
CA ARG A 16 -16.52 -23.32 -34.84
C ARG A 16 -16.44 -21.81 -35.03
N GLY A 17 -17.55 -21.21 -35.46
CA GLY A 17 -17.71 -19.77 -35.58
C GLY A 17 -17.33 -19.06 -34.27
N PHE A 18 -16.38 -18.14 -34.36
CA PHE A 18 -16.04 -17.24 -33.26
C PHE A 18 -17.20 -16.25 -33.09
N GLN A 19 -18.12 -16.53 -32.16
CA GLN A 19 -19.02 -15.50 -31.64
C GLN A 19 -18.19 -14.50 -30.85
N GLN A 20 -17.92 -13.38 -31.49
CA GLN A 20 -17.34 -12.19 -30.90
C GLN A 20 -18.38 -11.63 -29.91
N GLY A 21 -18.31 -12.10 -28.66
CA GLY A 21 -19.10 -11.54 -27.57
C GLY A 21 -18.70 -10.08 -27.39
N SER A 22 -19.61 -9.18 -27.74
CA SER A 22 -19.55 -7.76 -27.40
C SER A 22 -19.31 -7.65 -25.90
N ARG A 23 -18.09 -7.27 -25.52
CA ARG A 23 -17.72 -7.00 -24.14
C ARG A 23 -18.46 -5.71 -23.76
N GLU A 24 -19.66 -5.85 -23.21
CA GLU A 24 -20.42 -4.75 -22.64
C GLU A 24 -19.46 -3.95 -21.75
N ALA A 25 -19.24 -2.69 -22.12
CA ALA A 25 -18.45 -1.76 -21.35
C ALA A 25 -19.11 -1.66 -19.98
N GLN A 26 -18.47 -2.23 -18.97
CA GLN A 26 -18.89 -2.04 -17.58
C GLN A 26 -19.00 -0.53 -17.34
N PRO A 27 -20.14 -0.04 -16.83
CA PRO A 27 -20.31 1.39 -16.57
C PRO A 27 -19.16 1.84 -15.67
N ALA A 28 -18.51 2.94 -16.07
CA ALA A 28 -17.42 3.55 -15.32
C ALA A 28 -17.90 3.74 -13.88
N GLN A 29 -17.27 3.02 -12.95
CA GLN A 29 -17.55 3.19 -11.52
C GLN A 29 -17.34 4.68 -11.18
N PRO A 30 -18.25 5.32 -10.42
CA PRO A 30 -18.08 6.71 -10.03
C PRO A 30 -16.71 6.87 -9.37
N ALA A 31 -15.96 7.90 -9.79
CA ALA A 31 -14.61 8.15 -9.30
C ALA A 31 -14.62 8.16 -7.76
N GLY A 32 -13.97 7.16 -7.15
CA GLY A 32 -13.86 7.07 -5.70
C GLY A 32 -13.11 8.26 -5.11
N PRO A 33 -13.12 8.43 -3.77
CA PRO A 33 -12.31 9.45 -3.12
C PRO A 33 -10.86 9.28 -3.59
N THR A 34 -10.23 10.37 -4.01
CA THR A 34 -8.81 10.38 -4.40
C THR A 34 -8.03 11.11 -3.33
N ILE A 35 -6.90 10.53 -2.92
CA ILE A 35 -6.02 11.16 -1.93
C ILE A 35 -4.88 11.94 -2.60
N GLU A 36 -4.75 13.20 -2.22
CA GLU A 36 -3.58 14.03 -2.53
C GLU A 36 -2.48 13.78 -1.50
N VAL A 37 -1.22 13.67 -1.93
CA VAL A 37 -0.10 13.29 -1.04
C VAL A 37 1.09 14.26 -1.13
N ALA A 38 1.06 15.25 -2.03
CA ALA A 38 2.19 16.15 -2.28
C ALA A 38 2.51 17.11 -1.11
N ASP A 39 1.57 17.27 -0.19
CA ASP A 39 1.69 18.03 1.06
C ASP A 39 2.43 17.25 2.15
N ILE A 40 2.55 15.93 2.01
CA ILE A 40 3.38 15.11 2.91
C ILE A 40 4.83 15.25 2.46
N ARG A 41 5.64 15.97 3.22
CA ARG A 41 7.07 16.21 2.96
C ARG A 41 7.90 15.98 4.21
N PHE A 42 8.93 15.14 4.13
CA PHE A 42 9.85 14.84 5.23
C PHE A 42 11.23 15.49 5.02
N GLY A 43 12.04 15.52 6.08
CA GLY A 43 13.39 16.07 6.04
C GLY A 43 13.35 17.60 5.98
N ALA A 44 14.06 18.20 5.04
CA ALA A 44 14.10 19.66 4.89
C ALA A 44 12.75 20.30 4.52
N GLY A 45 11.80 19.52 4.00
CA GLY A 45 10.46 19.99 3.63
C GLY A 45 9.40 19.85 4.72
N LEU A 46 9.78 19.51 5.96
CA LEU A 46 8.87 19.28 7.07
C LEU A 46 8.12 20.57 7.46
N THR A 47 6.79 20.51 7.55
CA THR A 47 5.94 21.63 8.00
C THR A 47 5.42 21.38 9.41
N GLU A 48 4.99 22.42 10.12
CA GLU A 48 4.40 22.29 11.47
C GLU A 48 3.10 21.47 11.49
N THR A 49 2.35 21.50 10.39
CA THR A 49 1.03 20.85 10.24
C THR A 49 1.11 19.38 9.84
N ILE A 50 2.31 18.86 9.56
CA ILE A 50 2.50 17.49 9.04
C ILE A 50 1.93 16.40 9.92
N PHE A 51 2.09 16.53 11.25
CA PHE A 51 1.59 15.58 12.24
C PHE A 51 0.23 15.98 12.84
N ALA A 52 -0.34 17.10 12.39
CA ALA A 52 -1.63 17.63 12.83
C ALA A 52 -2.62 17.59 11.66
N ASP A 53 -2.97 18.75 11.10
CA ASP A 53 -4.01 18.90 10.08
C ASP A 53 -3.79 18.02 8.85
N ILE A 54 -2.54 17.85 8.40
CA ILE A 54 -2.25 17.01 7.22
C ILE A 54 -2.56 15.55 7.56
N ALA A 55 -2.04 15.03 8.68
CA ALA A 55 -2.29 13.66 9.12
C ALA A 55 -3.80 13.40 9.37
N GLN A 56 -4.49 14.34 10.02
CA GLN A 56 -5.94 14.27 10.25
C GLN A 56 -6.72 14.22 8.94
N ASN A 57 -6.39 15.12 8.00
CA ASN A 57 -7.05 15.15 6.70
C ASN A 57 -6.86 13.84 5.93
N LYS A 58 -5.65 13.26 5.95
CA LYS A 58 -5.41 11.95 5.30
C LYS A 58 -6.19 10.83 5.99
N ALA A 59 -6.25 10.84 7.33
CA ALA A 59 -7.01 9.86 8.10
C ALA A 59 -8.50 9.87 7.72
N ARG A 60 -9.12 11.05 7.65
CA ARG A 60 -10.51 11.22 7.21
C ARG A 60 -10.74 10.68 5.80
N VAL A 61 -9.89 11.05 4.84
CA VAL A 61 -10.02 10.60 3.43
C VAL A 61 -9.91 9.08 3.31
N VAL A 62 -8.95 8.46 4.01
CA VAL A 62 -8.78 7.00 4.01
C VAL A 62 -9.94 6.29 4.71
N ALA A 63 -10.50 6.89 5.77
CA ALA A 63 -11.64 6.32 6.49
C ALA A 63 -12.91 6.36 5.62
N GLU A 64 -13.14 7.44 4.88
CA GLU A 64 -14.27 7.56 3.95
C GLU A 64 -14.14 6.57 2.77
N ALA A 65 -12.94 6.45 2.19
CA ALA A 65 -12.69 5.53 1.09
C ALA A 65 -12.79 4.05 1.52
N GLY A 66 -12.33 3.74 2.73
CA GLY A 66 -12.38 2.42 3.34
C GLY A 66 -13.79 1.89 3.54
N ASP A 67 -14.69 2.72 4.05
CA ASP A 67 -16.09 2.37 4.33
C ASP A 67 -16.84 1.92 3.08
N ARG A 68 -16.67 2.64 1.97
CA ARG A 68 -17.36 2.34 0.70
C ARG A 68 -17.08 0.93 0.20
N ASN A 69 -15.89 0.40 0.51
CA ASN A 69 -15.40 -0.87 -0.02
C ASN A 69 -15.23 -1.96 1.05
N ASN A 70 -15.60 -1.71 2.31
CA ASN A 70 -15.30 -2.59 3.47
C ASN A 70 -13.80 -2.95 3.55
N THR A 71 -12.96 -1.95 3.31
CA THR A 71 -11.49 -2.05 3.35
C THR A 71 -10.93 -1.16 4.47
N ASN A 72 -9.61 -1.10 4.63
CA ASN A 72 -8.94 -0.22 5.59
C ASN A 72 -9.33 -0.46 7.06
N ARG A 73 -9.63 -1.70 7.44
CA ARG A 73 -9.84 -2.02 8.87
C ARG A 73 -8.62 -1.55 9.67
N SER A 74 -8.84 -0.85 10.78
CA SER A 74 -7.74 -0.33 11.61
C SER A 74 -6.71 -1.39 12.01
N THR A 75 -7.14 -2.64 12.22
CA THR A 75 -6.23 -3.77 12.51
C THR A 75 -5.33 -4.14 11.33
N GLN A 76 -5.74 -3.91 10.09
CA GLN A 76 -4.88 -4.08 8.91
C GLN A 76 -3.91 -2.91 8.76
N LEU A 77 -4.39 -1.67 8.91
CA LEU A 77 -3.53 -0.48 8.81
C LEU A 77 -2.45 -0.49 9.90
N ARG A 78 -2.81 -0.93 11.12
CA ARG A 78 -1.89 -1.05 12.24
C ARG A 78 -0.70 -1.95 11.94
N LYS A 79 -0.87 -3.06 11.20
CA LYS A 79 0.26 -3.95 10.85
C LYS A 79 1.35 -3.22 10.07
N PHE A 80 0.96 -2.30 9.17
CA PHE A 80 1.91 -1.50 8.41
C PHE A 80 2.63 -0.45 9.28
N TYR A 81 1.90 0.12 10.24
CA TYR A 81 2.49 1.02 11.24
C TYR A 81 3.47 0.29 12.16
N ASP A 82 3.09 -0.86 12.72
CA ASP A 82 3.93 -1.65 13.61
C ASP A 82 5.23 -2.08 12.90
N GLU A 83 5.16 -2.38 11.60
CA GLU A 83 6.35 -2.66 10.80
C GLU A 83 7.28 -1.43 10.66
N LEU A 84 6.74 -0.21 10.49
CA LEU A 84 7.56 1.02 10.51
C LEU A 84 8.24 1.23 11.86
N VAL A 85 7.51 1.00 12.96
CA VAL A 85 8.05 1.08 14.32
C VAL A 85 9.21 0.09 14.49
N MET A 86 9.02 -1.17 14.09
CA MET A 86 10.06 -2.19 14.13
C MET A 86 11.33 -1.77 13.35
N TRP A 87 11.18 -1.22 12.14
CA TRP A 87 12.33 -0.76 11.36
C TRP A 87 13.03 0.44 12.01
N HIS A 88 12.27 1.39 12.54
CA HIS A 88 12.82 2.51 13.29
C HIS A 88 13.60 2.05 14.53
N GLU A 89 13.07 1.10 15.30
CA GLU A 89 13.77 0.49 16.43
C GLU A 89 15.05 -0.20 15.99
N LYS A 90 15.00 -1.02 14.93
CA LYS A 90 16.16 -1.74 14.42
C LYS A 90 17.30 -0.83 13.93
N VAL A 91 16.96 0.33 13.37
CA VAL A 91 17.95 1.35 12.97
C VAL A 91 18.53 2.08 14.19
N ASN A 92 17.77 2.25 15.26
CA ASN A 92 18.22 2.91 16.49
C ASN A 92 19.00 2.01 17.44
N VAL A 93 18.86 0.68 17.36
CA VAL A 93 19.68 -0.28 18.11
C VAL A 93 21.07 -0.37 17.47
N VAL A 94 21.97 0.51 17.91
CA VAL A 94 23.36 0.57 17.44
C VAL A 94 24.34 0.34 18.59
N SER A 95 25.30 -0.57 18.39
CA SER A 95 26.52 -0.65 19.19
C SER A 95 27.57 0.26 18.58
N SER A 96 28.01 1.27 19.32
CA SER A 96 29.04 2.21 18.89
C SER A 96 30.43 1.71 19.31
N ALA A 97 31.04 0.82 18.53
CA ALA A 97 32.46 0.49 18.67
C ALA A 97 33.28 1.38 17.72
N GLY A 98 33.71 2.54 18.22
CA GLY A 98 34.64 3.43 17.50
C GLY A 98 34.03 4.37 16.44
N MET A 99 32.70 4.44 16.31
CA MET A 99 32.00 5.38 15.42
C MET A 99 31.03 6.26 16.20
N CYS A 100 30.71 7.46 15.67
CA CYS A 100 29.66 8.28 16.28
C CYS A 100 28.28 7.63 16.07
N GLN A 101 27.35 7.86 17.00
CA GLN A 101 26.04 7.22 16.95
C GLN A 101 25.25 7.53 15.67
N GLN A 102 25.46 8.71 15.09
CA GLN A 102 24.77 9.12 13.88
C GLN A 102 25.21 8.31 12.66
N GLU A 103 26.52 8.12 12.50
CA GLU A 103 27.07 7.26 11.45
C GLU A 103 26.64 5.81 11.63
N ALA A 104 26.66 5.29 12.87
CA ALA A 104 26.21 3.92 13.15
C ALA A 104 24.74 3.71 12.73
N ARG A 105 23.85 4.67 13.02
CA ARG A 105 22.44 4.61 12.58
C ARG A 105 22.31 4.70 11.06
N GLN A 106 23.13 5.53 10.41
CA GLN A 106 23.13 5.65 8.95
C GLN A 106 23.53 4.34 8.27
N THR A 107 24.59 3.69 8.73
CA THR A 107 25.02 2.38 8.22
C THR A 107 23.92 1.34 8.42
N ARG A 108 23.32 1.27 9.62
CA ARG A 108 22.21 0.34 9.87
C ARG A 108 21.01 0.62 8.98
N TYR A 109 20.69 1.88 8.72
CA TYR A 109 19.64 2.21 7.76
C TYR A 109 19.95 1.69 6.36
N GLN A 110 21.18 1.89 5.86
CA GLN A 110 21.59 1.41 4.54
C GLN A 110 21.43 -0.11 4.41
N ASP A 111 21.80 -0.86 5.45
CA ASP A 111 21.65 -2.33 5.48
C ASP A 111 20.17 -2.77 5.37
N VAL A 112 19.26 -2.01 5.98
CA VAL A 112 17.82 -2.37 6.02
C VAL A 112 16.96 -1.66 4.97
N ALA A 113 17.52 -0.68 4.26
CA ALA A 113 16.78 0.16 3.31
C ALA A 113 15.99 -0.64 2.27
N PRO A 114 16.52 -1.73 1.65
CA PRO A 114 15.74 -2.55 0.73
C PRO A 114 14.48 -3.14 1.36
N TYR A 115 14.54 -3.58 2.62
CA TYR A 115 13.41 -4.17 3.33
C TYR A 115 12.37 -3.12 3.75
N ILE A 116 12.81 -1.91 4.09
CA ILE A 116 11.90 -0.76 4.29
C ILE A 116 11.17 -0.46 2.97
N LYS A 117 11.88 -0.43 1.84
CA LYS A 117 11.26 -0.17 0.52
C LYS A 117 10.32 -1.30 0.09
N MET A 118 10.58 -2.54 0.49
CA MET A 118 9.71 -3.70 0.24
C MET A 118 8.30 -3.53 0.83
N MET A 119 8.10 -2.66 1.83
CA MET A 119 6.78 -2.35 2.38
C MET A 119 5.80 -1.81 1.32
N ILE A 120 6.30 -1.19 0.25
CA ILE A 120 5.50 -0.78 -0.92
C ILE A 120 4.86 -1.99 -1.60
N ALA A 121 5.62 -3.07 -1.79
CA ALA A 121 5.08 -4.30 -2.38
C ALA A 121 4.06 -4.97 -1.46
N LYS A 122 4.28 -4.91 -0.14
CA LYS A 122 3.34 -5.45 0.87
C LYS A 122 2.00 -4.73 0.84
N VAL A 123 1.98 -3.39 0.75
CA VAL A 123 0.72 -2.64 0.68
C VAL A 123 -0.01 -2.88 -0.64
N ALA A 124 0.72 -2.95 -1.76
CA ALA A 124 0.14 -3.28 -3.07
C ALA A 124 -0.50 -4.69 -3.08
N TYR A 125 0.15 -5.66 -2.42
CA TYR A 125 -0.42 -6.99 -2.23
C TYR A 125 -1.68 -6.96 -1.35
N ALA A 126 -1.65 -6.25 -0.23
CA ALA A 126 -2.82 -6.09 0.63
C ALA A 126 -4.00 -5.43 -0.11
N ARG A 127 -3.73 -4.47 -1.00
CA ARG A 127 -4.75 -3.87 -1.86
C ARG A 127 -5.30 -4.88 -2.86
N GLY A 128 -4.44 -5.67 -3.52
CA GLY A 128 -4.87 -6.78 -4.39
C GLY A 128 -5.73 -7.83 -3.66
N ARG A 129 -5.54 -7.97 -2.34
CA ARG A 129 -6.35 -8.81 -1.45
C ARG A 129 -7.58 -8.12 -0.86
N LYS A 130 -7.87 -6.88 -1.25
CA LYS A 130 -8.97 -6.04 -0.74
C LYS A 130 -8.92 -5.84 0.79
N HIS A 131 -7.73 -5.85 1.39
CA HIS A 131 -7.56 -5.50 2.80
C HIS A 131 -7.44 -3.97 2.99
N VAL A 132 -6.91 -3.30 1.98
CA VAL A 132 -6.77 -1.85 1.90
C VAL A 132 -7.25 -1.35 0.54
N ASP A 133 -7.58 -0.07 0.42
CA ASP A 133 -7.96 0.55 -0.84
C ASP A 133 -6.79 1.28 -1.53
N ASP A 134 -7.08 1.86 -2.70
CA ASP A 134 -6.12 2.63 -3.50
C ASP A 134 -5.64 3.89 -2.77
N CYS A 135 -6.47 4.50 -1.91
CA CYS A 135 -6.10 5.67 -1.13
C CYS A 135 -5.01 5.34 -0.10
N PHE A 136 -5.20 4.28 0.68
CA PHE A 136 -4.19 3.85 1.65
C PHE A 136 -2.93 3.35 0.94
N GLU A 137 -3.05 2.60 -0.16
CA GLU A 137 -1.88 2.19 -0.96
C GLU A 137 -1.06 3.40 -1.43
N LYS A 138 -1.73 4.41 -2.01
CA LYS A 138 -1.08 5.63 -2.50
C LYS A 138 -0.43 6.42 -1.35
N LEU A 139 -1.14 6.60 -0.25
CA LEU A 139 -0.63 7.28 0.95
C LEU A 139 0.64 6.61 1.48
N PHE A 140 0.54 5.31 1.75
CA PHE A 140 1.60 4.57 2.40
C PHE A 140 2.82 4.41 1.48
N THR A 141 2.59 4.18 0.19
CA THR A 141 3.66 4.15 -0.81
C THR A 141 4.41 5.49 -0.85
N HIS A 142 3.69 6.61 -0.81
CA HIS A 142 4.31 7.94 -0.78
C HIS A 142 5.15 8.16 0.48
N VAL A 143 4.61 7.80 1.66
CA VAL A 143 5.32 7.86 2.94
C VAL A 143 6.63 7.04 2.89
N VAL A 144 6.56 5.78 2.44
CA VAL A 144 7.75 4.89 2.38
C VAL A 144 8.77 5.37 1.34
N ARG A 145 8.33 5.94 0.22
CA ARG A 145 9.24 6.49 -0.81
C ARG A 145 10.11 7.62 -0.28
N GLN A 146 9.59 8.46 0.62
CA GLN A 146 10.33 9.58 1.21
C GLN A 146 11.39 9.19 2.23
N ILE A 147 11.38 7.95 2.72
CA ILE A 147 12.38 7.48 3.69
C ILE A 147 13.73 7.29 2.98
N GLY A 148 14.70 8.15 3.24
CA GLY A 148 16.06 8.10 2.67
C GLY A 148 17.18 7.96 3.70
N ASP A 149 16.87 8.11 4.98
CA ASP A 149 17.82 8.14 6.08
C ASP A 149 17.11 7.87 7.44
N PRO A 150 17.83 7.74 8.57
CA PRO A 150 17.22 7.55 9.89
C PRO A 150 16.26 8.68 10.31
N LEU A 151 16.49 9.93 9.87
CA LEU A 151 15.68 11.07 10.24
C LEU A 151 14.30 11.02 9.56
N THR A 152 14.30 10.80 8.25
CA THR A 152 13.09 10.65 7.43
C THR A 152 12.32 9.37 7.78
N LEU A 153 13.00 8.30 8.21
CA LEU A 153 12.35 7.12 8.79
C LEU A 153 11.60 7.47 10.08
N ARG A 154 12.22 8.26 10.97
CA ARG A 154 11.54 8.78 12.17
C ARG A 154 10.33 9.65 11.82
N HIS A 155 10.46 10.55 10.84
CA HIS A 155 9.32 11.36 10.39
C HIS A 155 8.18 10.52 9.84
N ALA A 156 8.47 9.50 9.03
CA ALA A 156 7.47 8.56 8.53
C ALA A 156 6.75 7.81 9.66
N LYS A 157 7.50 7.34 10.67
CA LYS A 157 6.92 6.70 11.87
C LYS A 157 5.96 7.64 12.60
N LEU A 158 6.40 8.87 12.87
CA LEU A 158 5.59 9.86 13.60
C LEU A 158 4.35 10.29 12.80
N PHE A 159 4.48 10.44 11.48
CA PHE A 159 3.35 10.72 10.60
C PHE A 159 2.30 9.62 10.65
N MET A 160 2.73 8.36 10.51
CA MET A 160 1.81 7.22 10.58
C MET A 160 1.22 7.03 11.98
N GLU A 161 1.94 7.38 13.04
CA GLU A 161 1.42 7.38 14.42
C GLU A 161 0.29 8.40 14.59
N ALA A 162 0.50 9.66 14.15
CA ALA A 162 -0.51 10.69 14.16
C ALA A 162 -1.73 10.31 13.30
N PHE A 163 -1.48 9.82 12.09
CA PHE A 163 -2.51 9.29 11.20
C PHE A 163 -3.35 8.21 11.89
N MET A 164 -2.72 7.21 12.54
CA MET A 164 -3.45 6.14 13.23
C MET A 164 -4.28 6.65 14.41
N GLY A 165 -3.80 7.68 15.11
CA GLY A 165 -4.54 8.37 16.17
C GLY A 165 -5.84 9.00 15.65
N PHE A 166 -5.74 9.83 14.60
CA PHE A 166 -6.90 10.44 13.97
C PHE A 166 -7.81 9.41 13.30
N TYR A 167 -7.25 8.40 12.64
CA TYR A 167 -8.01 7.33 11.98
C TYR A 167 -8.92 6.59 12.98
N LYS A 168 -8.42 6.34 14.19
CA LYS A 168 -9.23 5.71 15.25
C LYS A 168 -10.37 6.63 15.73
N ALA A 169 -10.16 7.94 15.73
CA ALA A 169 -11.22 8.90 16.06
C ALA A 169 -12.33 8.90 14.99
N GLU A 170 -11.96 8.85 13.70
CA GLU A 170 -12.91 8.74 12.59
C GLU A 170 -13.72 7.43 12.64
N GLU A 171 -13.12 6.30 13.04
CA GLU A 171 -13.87 5.05 13.25
C GLU A 171 -14.89 5.18 14.40
N LYS A 172 -14.49 5.75 15.54
CA LYS A 172 -15.37 5.90 16.72
C LYS A 172 -16.50 6.90 16.50
N GLY A 173 -16.24 7.97 15.74
CA GLY A 173 -17.26 8.96 15.40
C GLY A 173 -18.42 8.40 14.58
N LYS A 174 -18.26 7.22 13.97
CA LYS A 174 -19.30 6.51 13.20
C LYS A 174 -20.10 5.51 14.04
N GLU A 175 -19.63 5.17 15.24
CA GLU A 175 -20.30 4.22 16.15
C GLU A 175 -21.34 4.93 17.05
N ASN A 176 -21.34 6.26 17.08
CA ASN A 176 -22.29 7.11 17.82
C ASN A 176 -23.30 7.75 16.88
#